data_AF-A0AAV6ZEU7-F1
#
_entry.id   AF-A0AAV6ZEU7-F1
#
_cell.length_a   1.000
_cell.length_b   1.000
_cell.length_c   1.000
_cell.angle_alpha   90.00
_cell.angle_beta   90.00
_cell.angle_gamma   90.00
#
_symmetry.space_group_name_H-M   'P 1'
#
loop_
_entity.id
_entity.type
_entity.pdbx_description
1 polymer ?
#
loop_
_entity_poly.entity_id
_entity_poly.type
_entity_poly.pdbx_seq_one_letter_code
_entity_poly.pdbx_strand_id
1 'polypeptide(L)'
;MVEEKSRHTLQASMHKITAPTQIIWGRQDQVLDVSGADVLAKAIPGSQVEILENCGHSVVMERPRKSAKLIVDFISSLQTTENNKKYD
;
A
#
# COMPACT_ATOMS: atom_id res chain seq x y z
N MET A 1 -6.77 -32.66 18.70
CA MET A 1 -7.13 -31.24 18.56
C MET A 1 -5.83 -30.49 18.36
N VAL A 2 -5.53 -30.10 17.14
CA VAL A 2 -4.30 -29.34 16.88
C VAL A 2 -4.51 -27.95 17.46
N GLU A 3 -3.72 -27.56 18.45
CA GLU A 3 -3.56 -26.15 18.81
C GLU A 3 -2.95 -25.45 17.59
N GLU A 4 -3.81 -24.96 16.72
CA GLU A 4 -3.38 -24.40 15.45
C GLU A 4 -2.76 -23.03 15.71
N LYS A 5 -1.43 -23.04 15.82
CA LYS A 5 -0.56 -21.87 15.82
C LYS A 5 -0.55 -21.14 14.46
N SER A 6 -1.71 -21.06 13.81
CA SER A 6 -2.00 -20.28 12.61
C SER A 6 -2.41 -18.84 12.94
N ARG A 7 -2.32 -18.42 14.22
CA ARG A 7 -3.03 -17.26 14.79
C ARG A 7 -2.23 -15.96 14.89
N HIS A 8 -1.34 -15.68 13.93
CA HIS A 8 -0.88 -14.31 13.73
C HIS A 8 -1.58 -13.76 12.51
N THR A 9 -2.56 -12.88 12.72
CA THR A 9 -3.16 -12.11 11.62
C THR A 9 -2.03 -11.37 10.90
N LEU A 10 -2.04 -11.33 9.56
CA LEU A 10 -1.00 -10.63 8.79
C LEU A 10 -0.83 -9.18 9.29
N GLN A 11 -1.95 -8.53 9.60
CA GLN A 11 -2.02 -7.20 10.21
C GLN A 11 -1.15 -7.06 11.46
N ALA A 12 -1.12 -8.06 12.35
CA ALA A 12 -0.30 -8.00 13.57
C ALA A 12 1.20 -7.97 13.29
N SER A 13 1.64 -8.41 12.11
CA SER A 13 3.06 -8.40 11.71
C SER A 13 3.41 -7.26 10.75
N MET A 14 2.43 -6.49 10.25
CA MET A 14 2.66 -5.42 9.27
C MET A 14 3.56 -4.29 9.80
N HIS A 15 3.58 -4.06 11.12
CA HIS A 15 4.48 -3.08 11.75
C HIS A 15 5.98 -3.40 11.54
N LYS A 16 6.31 -4.63 11.15
CA LYS A 16 7.68 -5.06 10.84
C LYS A 16 8.13 -4.64 9.44
N ILE A 17 7.23 -4.13 8.60
CA ILE A 17 7.56 -3.63 7.26
C ILE A 17 8.30 -2.30 7.45
N THR A 18 9.59 -2.30 7.17
CA THR A 18 10.46 -1.11 7.22
C THR A 18 10.77 -0.53 5.84
N ALA A 19 10.43 -1.27 4.77
CA ALA A 19 10.57 -0.78 3.41
C ALA A 19 9.55 0.33 3.12
N PRO A 20 9.91 1.35 2.31
CA PRO A 20 8.93 2.31 1.81
C PRO A 20 7.76 1.58 1.16
N THR A 21 6.54 1.97 1.51
CA THR A 21 5.33 1.27 1.10
C THR A 21 4.30 2.23 0.51
N GLN A 22 3.75 1.90 -0.66
CA GLN A 22 2.60 2.57 -1.25
C GLN A 22 1.40 1.63 -1.26
N ILE A 23 0.25 2.14 -0.81
CA ILE A 23 -1.05 1.47 -0.84
C ILE A 23 -1.90 2.18 -1.90
N ILE A 24 -2.38 1.46 -2.91
CA ILE A 24 -3.28 1.98 -3.94
C ILE A 24 -4.61 1.22 -3.84
N TRP A 25 -5.72 1.93 -3.66
CA TRP A 25 -7.03 1.32 -3.42
C TRP A 25 -8.13 2.01 -4.24
N GLY A 26 -9.12 1.27 -4.76
CA GLY A 26 -10.27 1.85 -5.46
C GLY A 26 -11.41 2.24 -4.51
N ARG A 27 -11.95 3.47 -4.61
CA ARG A 27 -13.03 3.91 -3.70
C ARG A 27 -14.29 3.03 -3.78
N GLN A 28 -14.59 2.47 -4.94
CA GLN A 28 -15.78 1.67 -5.21
C GLN A 28 -15.49 0.17 -5.13
N ASP A 29 -14.38 -0.25 -4.52
CA ASP A 29 -14.07 -1.67 -4.32
C ASP A 29 -15.22 -2.37 -3.58
N GLN A 30 -15.83 -3.36 -4.26
CA GLN A 30 -16.95 -4.16 -3.75
C GLN A 30 -16.50 -5.52 -3.20
N VAL A 31 -15.22 -5.86 -3.35
CA VAL A 31 -14.63 -7.08 -2.81
C VAL A 31 -14.07 -6.79 -1.41
N LEU A 32 -13.36 -5.67 -1.27
CA LEU A 32 -12.83 -5.18 0.00
C LEU A 32 -13.20 -3.71 0.17
N ASP A 33 -13.84 -3.38 1.29
CA ASP A 33 -14.25 -2.00 1.57
C ASP A 33 -13.04 -1.05 1.63
N VAL A 34 -13.21 0.18 1.14
CA VAL A 34 -12.16 1.21 1.08
C VAL A 34 -11.58 1.54 2.45
N SER A 35 -12.31 1.31 3.56
CA SER A 35 -11.79 1.45 4.91
C SER A 35 -10.57 0.57 5.20
N GLY A 36 -10.39 -0.52 4.44
CA GLY A 36 -9.19 -1.36 4.51
C GLY A 36 -7.89 -0.60 4.24
N ALA A 37 -7.91 0.44 3.41
CA ALA A 37 -6.74 1.27 3.15
C ALA A 37 -6.24 1.99 4.43
N ASP A 38 -7.15 2.49 5.27
CA ASP A 38 -6.82 3.12 6.55
C ASP A 38 -6.31 2.10 7.58
N VAL A 39 -6.89 0.90 7.58
CA VAL A 39 -6.39 -0.22 8.40
C VAL A 39 -4.95 -0.57 8.06
N LEU A 40 -4.62 -0.66 6.76
CA LEU A 40 -3.25 -0.91 6.31
C LEU A 40 -2.31 0.26 6.63
N ALA A 41 -2.77 1.50 6.43
CA ALA A 41 -1.98 2.69 6.70
C ALA A 41 -1.54 2.77 8.18
N LYS A 42 -2.46 2.45 9.09
CA LYS A 42 -2.18 2.39 10.53
C LYS A 42 -1.26 1.22 10.89
N ALA A 43 -1.35 0.11 10.17
CA ALA A 43 -0.55 -1.09 10.43
C ALA A 43 0.87 -1.03 9.83
N ILE A 44 1.09 -0.21 8.80
CA ILE A 44 2.37 -0.02 8.11
C ILE A 44 2.82 1.45 8.28
N PRO A 45 3.61 1.76 9.32
CA PRO A 45 4.10 3.11 9.56
C PRO A 45 4.88 3.67 8.38
N GLY A 46 4.62 4.94 8.02
CA GLY A 46 5.30 5.60 6.91
C GLY A 46 4.82 5.16 5.52
N SER A 47 3.75 4.38 5.42
CA SER A 47 3.11 4.09 4.15
C SER A 47 2.39 5.31 3.58
N GLN A 48 2.40 5.44 2.26
CA GLN A 48 1.60 6.43 1.53
C GLN A 48 0.35 5.76 0.94
N VAL A 49 -0.80 6.42 1.02
CA VAL A 49 -2.09 5.87 0.60
C VAL A 49 -2.68 6.70 -0.53
N GLU A 50 -3.05 6.02 -1.61
CA GLU A 50 -3.67 6.61 -2.79
C GLU A 50 -5.03 5.97 -3.04
N ILE A 51 -6.10 6.75 -2.85
CA ILE A 51 -7.47 6.30 -3.14
C ILE A 51 -7.88 6.77 -4.54
N LEU A 52 -8.24 5.82 -5.39
CA LEU A 52 -8.68 6.09 -6.76
C LEU A 52 -10.19 6.26 -6.81
N GLU A 53 -10.64 7.48 -7.10
CA GLU A 53 -12.04 7.76 -7.41
C GLU A 53 -12.50 7.04 -8.69
N ASN A 54 -13.77 6.62 -8.70
CA ASN A 54 -14.40 5.86 -9.78
C ASN A 54 -13.61 4.59 -10.16
N CYS A 55 -13.15 3.83 -9.17
CA CYS A 55 -12.35 2.63 -9.35
C CYS A 55 -12.77 1.55 -8.34
N GLY A 56 -12.96 0.33 -8.80
CA GLY A 56 -13.22 -0.85 -7.99
C GLY A 56 -11.94 -1.58 -7.56
N HIS A 57 -12.06 -2.89 -7.40
CA HIS A 57 -11.03 -3.76 -6.83
C HIS A 57 -9.77 -3.87 -7.70
N SER A 58 -9.94 -3.94 -9.02
CA SER A 58 -8.84 -4.24 -9.94
C SER A 58 -8.19 -2.96 -10.45
N VAL A 59 -7.55 -2.20 -9.55
CA VAL A 59 -7.02 -0.85 -9.84
C VAL A 59 -6.11 -0.77 -11.08
N VAL A 60 -5.32 -1.81 -11.34
CA VAL A 60 -4.44 -1.88 -12.52
C VAL A 60 -5.19 -2.12 -13.82
N MET A 61 -6.36 -2.78 -13.77
CA MET A 61 -7.21 -3.05 -14.93
C MET A 61 -8.17 -1.89 -15.21
N GLU A 62 -8.73 -1.31 -14.16
CA GLU A 62 -9.75 -0.26 -14.26
C GLU A 62 -9.14 1.13 -14.51
N ARG A 63 -7.96 1.40 -13.91
CA ARG A 63 -7.26 2.68 -14.01
C ARG A 63 -5.79 2.50 -14.42
N PRO A 64 -5.48 1.78 -15.51
CA PRO A 64 -4.12 1.36 -15.86
C PRO A 64 -3.11 2.50 -15.92
N ARG A 65 -3.47 3.61 -16.59
CA ARG A 65 -2.57 4.78 -16.71
C ARG A 65 -2.32 5.46 -15.37
N LYS A 66 -3.34 5.58 -14.52
CA LYS A 66 -3.22 6.23 -13.21
C LYS A 66 -2.42 5.34 -12.26
N SER A 67 -2.70 4.05 -12.22
CA SER A 67 -1.94 3.06 -11.45
C SER A 67 -0.47 3.01 -11.87
N ALA A 68 -0.19 2.96 -13.18
CA ALA A 68 1.19 2.99 -13.69
C ALA A 68 1.92 4.27 -13.30
N LYS A 69 1.26 5.44 -13.40
CA LYS A 69 1.84 6.71 -12.97
C LYS A 69 2.18 6.71 -11.48
N LEU A 70 1.25 6.27 -10.62
CA LEU A 70 1.48 6.23 -9.17
C LEU A 70 2.67 5.34 -8.79
N ILE A 71 2.82 4.20 -9.46
CA ILE A 71 3.94 3.28 -9.24
C ILE A 71 5.26 3.92 -9.67
N VAL A 72 5.31 4.53 -10.86
CA VAL A 72 6.52 5.19 -11.37
C VAL A 72 6.92 6.37 -10.48
N ASP A 73 5.96 7.24 -10.16
CA ASP A 73 6.19 8.40 -9.30
C ASP A 73 6.71 7.98 -7.92
N PHE A 74 6.17 6.89 -7.35
CA PHE A 74 6.67 6.34 -6.10
C PHE A 74 8.11 5.87 -6.21
N ILE A 75 8.45 5.05 -7.21
CA ILE A 75 9.83 4.57 -7.40
C ILE A 75 10.80 5.74 -7.59
N SER A 76 10.45 6.75 -8.37
CA SER A 76 11.28 7.95 -8.58
C SER A 76 11.49 8.76 -7.30
N SER A 77 10.47 8.85 -6.42
CA SER A 77 10.60 9.53 -5.13
C SER A 77 11.63 8.85 -4.20
N LEU A 78 11.75 7.53 -4.28
CA LEU A 78 12.72 6.76 -3.48
C LEU A 78 14.15 7.00 -3.96
N GLN A 79 14.36 7.09 -5.28
CA GLN A 79 15.68 7.35 -5.87
C GLN A 79 16.21 8.75 -5.53
N THR A 80 15.32 9.74 -5.46
CA THR A 80 15.69 11.11 -5.07
C THR A 80 16.15 11.18 -3.61
N THR A 81 15.50 10.44 -2.73
CA THR A 81 15.81 10.40 -1.29
C THR A 81 17.17 9.76 -1.01
N GLU A 82 17.53 8.71 -1.75
CA GLU A 82 18.83 8.03 -1.61
C GLU A 82 20.00 8.87 -2.14
N ASN A 83 19.77 9.69 -3.18
CA ASN A 83 20.81 10.59 -3.70
C ASN A 83 21.10 11.76 -2.76
N ASN A 84 20.10 12.26 -2.03
CA ASN A 84 20.29 13.36 -1.07
C ASN A 84 21.04 12.93 0.21
N LYS A 85 20.85 11.69 0.68
CA LYS A 85 21.62 11.14 1.82
C LYS A 85 23.13 10.98 1.54
N LYS A 86 23.55 11.02 0.27
CA LYS A 86 24.94 10.80 -0.13
C LYS A 86 25.82 12.06 -0.03
N TYR A 87 25.22 13.19 0.30
CA TYR A 87 25.89 14.49 0.41
C TYR A 87 25.76 15.12 1.82
N ASP A 88 25.22 14.37 2.79
CA ASP A 88 25.22 14.70 4.22
C ASP A 88 26.30 13.89 4.97
#